data_AF-A0A336LXP5-F1
#
_entry.id   AF-A0A336LXP5-F1
#
_cell.length_a   1.000
_cell.length_b   1.000
_cell.length_c   1.000
_cell.angle_alpha   90.00
_cell.angle_beta   90.00
_cell.angle_gamma   90.00
#
_symmetry.space_group_name_H-M   'P 1'
#
loop_
_entity.id
_entity.type
_entity.pdbx_description
1 polymer ?
#
loop_
_entity_poly.entity_id
_entity_poly.type
_entity_poly.pdbx_seq_one_letter_code
_entity_poly.pdbx_strand_id
1 'polypeptide(L)'
;MLNLKLLATKDDLKEATMIEQRRRFEGDRKKRIFNARERIIGVDKEALDQQITEKQKLAQEQAEKERKFLAEQERVNAIALEKERQLMMEKRRIFNEINDFRNKFQRPEDRREFDLYDPQGKRKDLPARLSDGDPRLTVSSAQKFEGEDLASMERKKAQIDQQKAWLEQQMKEKKEAEEFRKKAEEEQHEALIAREQRTLELQRTERQGKQKMLAAITQFNKELAFEQENRRKIHSQQEQEDNLAEQLNHITSDILTEAPHAEKSNFGPHRIVPYTYRRMTTHQIDELKNGQISQLHERQQIRSEKESVEKEWESLSENVSRAMSLIERDEIRKRRHQIMRIRQENQELAGEQNRIRHHIEKNVYTNEPTEAYYQMFNTTSR
;
A
#
# COMPACT_ATOMS: atom_id res chain seq x y z
N MET A 1 -152.35 -79.27 -189.99
CA MET A 1 -152.12 -80.61 -189.39
C MET A 1 -150.63 -80.74 -189.07
N LEU A 2 -150.10 -80.73 -187.85
CA LEU A 2 -150.56 -80.56 -186.46
C LEU A 2 -149.31 -80.01 -185.73
N ASN A 3 -149.32 -78.76 -185.25
CA ASN A 3 -149.48 -78.40 -183.83
C ASN A 3 -148.20 -78.70 -182.99
N LEU A 4 -147.58 -77.78 -182.24
CA LEU A 4 -148.19 -76.81 -181.33
C LEU A 4 -147.15 -75.74 -180.90
N LYS A 5 -147.55 -74.47 -180.92
CA LYS A 5 -146.87 -73.35 -180.23
C LYS A 5 -147.12 -73.48 -178.72
N LEU A 6 -146.09 -73.39 -177.88
CA LEU A 6 -146.19 -73.27 -176.42
C LEU A 6 -145.29 -72.12 -175.93
N LEU A 7 -145.88 -71.22 -175.13
CA LEU A 7 -145.32 -69.99 -174.57
C LEU A 7 -144.33 -70.28 -173.42
N ALA A 8 -143.15 -69.66 -173.44
CA ALA A 8 -142.19 -69.67 -172.33
C ALA A 8 -142.62 -68.72 -171.19
N THR A 9 -142.32 -69.12 -169.94
CA THR A 9 -142.79 -68.50 -168.69
C THR A 9 -141.82 -67.43 -168.14
N LYS A 10 -142.28 -66.61 -167.18
CA LYS A 10 -141.48 -65.52 -166.56
C LYS A 10 -140.24 -66.03 -165.80
N ASP A 11 -140.29 -67.27 -165.29
CA ASP A 11 -139.16 -67.91 -164.63
C ASP A 11 -138.09 -68.32 -165.65
N ASP A 12 -138.48 -68.76 -166.86
CA ASP A 12 -137.53 -69.03 -167.96
C ASP A 12 -136.76 -67.77 -168.37
N LEU A 13 -137.39 -66.57 -168.31
CA LEU A 13 -136.72 -65.29 -168.58
C LEU A 13 -135.73 -64.89 -167.48
N LYS A 14 -136.06 -65.09 -166.19
CA LYS A 14 -135.12 -64.85 -165.09
C LYS A 14 -133.94 -65.81 -165.15
N GLU A 15 -134.21 -67.09 -165.37
CA GLU A 15 -133.19 -68.11 -165.53
C GLU A 15 -132.29 -67.77 -166.72
N ALA A 16 -132.87 -67.32 -167.84
CA ALA A 16 -132.11 -66.79 -168.97
C ALA A 16 -131.23 -65.59 -168.58
N THR A 17 -131.72 -64.60 -167.82
CA THR A 17 -130.88 -63.45 -167.39
C THR A 17 -129.77 -63.83 -166.40
N MET A 18 -130.03 -64.76 -165.47
CA MET A 18 -129.01 -65.30 -164.59
C MET A 18 -127.98 -66.12 -165.37
N ILE A 19 -128.41 -66.91 -166.34
CA ILE A 19 -127.52 -67.61 -167.29
C ILE A 19 -126.73 -66.59 -168.11
N GLU A 20 -127.32 -65.48 -168.52
CA GLU A 20 -126.65 -64.45 -169.30
C GLU A 20 -125.64 -63.66 -168.46
N GLN A 21 -125.96 -63.29 -167.21
CA GLN A 21 -125.01 -62.72 -166.27
C GLN A 21 -123.90 -63.71 -165.95
N ARG A 22 -124.24 -64.99 -165.75
CA ARG A 22 -123.25 -66.05 -165.54
C ARG A 22 -122.37 -66.20 -166.77
N ARG A 23 -122.91 -66.09 -167.99
CA ARG A 23 -122.15 -66.03 -169.25
C ARG A 23 -121.31 -64.76 -169.36
N ARG A 24 -121.77 -63.60 -168.89
CA ARG A 24 -120.98 -62.36 -168.86
C ARG A 24 -119.84 -62.46 -167.86
N PHE A 25 -120.10 -62.92 -166.63
CA PHE A 25 -119.07 -63.18 -165.63
C PHE A 25 -118.11 -64.29 -166.09
N GLU A 26 -118.60 -65.36 -166.73
CA GLU A 26 -117.77 -66.35 -167.41
C GLU A 26 -116.96 -65.71 -168.52
N GLY A 27 -117.52 -64.77 -169.27
CA GLY A 27 -116.85 -64.03 -170.34
C GLY A 27 -115.72 -63.16 -169.80
N ASP A 28 -115.98 -62.37 -168.76
CA ASP A 28 -114.96 -61.51 -168.12
C ASP A 28 -113.94 -62.32 -167.32
N ARG A 29 -114.36 -63.48 -166.78
CA ARG A 29 -113.44 -64.46 -166.20
C ARG A 29 -112.60 -65.15 -167.28
N LYS A 30 -113.17 -65.50 -168.43
CA LYS A 30 -112.44 -66.06 -169.58
C LYS A 30 -111.44 -65.07 -170.13
N LYS A 31 -111.80 -63.79 -170.26
CA LYS A 31 -110.84 -62.72 -170.63
C LYS A 31 -109.63 -62.72 -169.69
N ARG A 32 -109.84 -62.83 -168.37
CA ARG A 32 -108.75 -62.90 -167.37
C ARG A 32 -107.98 -64.23 -167.39
N ILE A 33 -108.66 -65.37 -167.54
CA ILE A 33 -108.04 -66.71 -167.51
C ILE A 33 -107.25 -66.99 -168.79
N PHE A 34 -107.76 -66.60 -169.97
CA PHE A 34 -107.09 -66.84 -171.24
C PHE A 34 -106.03 -65.78 -171.56
N ASN A 35 -106.09 -64.59 -170.95
CA ASN A 35 -104.99 -63.64 -170.99
C ASN A 35 -103.86 -64.12 -170.06
N ALA A 36 -102.89 -64.84 -170.64
CA ALA A 36 -101.77 -65.41 -169.91
C ALA A 36 -101.01 -64.37 -169.06
N ARG A 37 -100.96 -63.11 -169.51
CA ARG A 37 -100.24 -62.04 -168.82
C ARG A 37 -100.97 -61.56 -167.56
N GLU A 38 -102.29 -61.36 -167.62
CA GLU A 38 -103.09 -60.99 -166.43
C GLU A 38 -103.18 -62.15 -165.42
N ARG A 39 -103.16 -63.40 -165.90
CA ARG A 39 -103.17 -64.57 -165.02
C ARG A 39 -101.85 -64.75 -164.26
N ILE A 40 -100.71 -64.40 -164.86
CA ILE A 40 -99.38 -64.55 -164.23
C ILE A 40 -99.02 -63.29 -163.42
N ILE A 41 -99.37 -62.08 -163.88
CA ILE A 41 -98.90 -60.80 -163.30
C ILE A 41 -100.00 -59.72 -163.29
N GLY A 42 -101.29 -60.09 -163.21
CA GLY A 42 -102.38 -59.13 -163.11
C GLY A 42 -102.41 -58.48 -161.72
N VAL A 43 -102.16 -57.18 -161.67
CA VAL A 43 -102.12 -56.40 -160.42
C VAL A 43 -102.87 -55.08 -160.62
N ASP A 44 -103.71 -54.73 -159.67
CA ASP A 44 -104.43 -53.46 -159.64
C ASP A 44 -103.49 -52.33 -159.19
N LYS A 45 -102.94 -51.61 -160.18
CA LYS A 45 -101.97 -50.54 -159.92
C LYS A 45 -102.58 -49.36 -159.18
N GLU A 46 -103.83 -49.00 -159.49
CA GLU A 46 -104.47 -47.84 -158.88
C GLU A 46 -104.71 -48.06 -157.38
N ALA A 47 -105.17 -49.26 -157.00
CA ALA A 47 -105.33 -49.64 -155.61
C ALA A 47 -103.98 -49.70 -154.85
N LEU A 48 -102.92 -50.22 -155.50
CA LEU A 48 -101.58 -50.22 -154.90
C LEU A 48 -101.00 -48.83 -154.74
N ASP A 49 -101.18 -47.95 -155.73
CA ASP A 49 -100.72 -46.56 -155.65
C ASP A 49 -101.42 -45.82 -154.50
N GLN A 50 -102.73 -46.04 -154.32
CA GLN A 50 -103.47 -45.52 -153.15
C GLN A 50 -102.89 -46.04 -151.83
N GLN A 51 -102.66 -47.36 -151.70
CA GLN A 51 -102.04 -47.95 -150.50
C GLN A 51 -100.64 -47.40 -150.22
N ILE A 52 -99.84 -47.14 -151.27
CA ILE A 52 -98.52 -46.52 -151.13
C ILE A 52 -98.68 -45.09 -150.60
N THR A 53 -99.62 -44.30 -151.13
CA THR A 53 -99.85 -42.93 -150.66
C THR A 53 -100.35 -42.87 -149.22
N GLU A 54 -101.26 -43.77 -148.81
CA GLU A 54 -101.72 -43.87 -147.43
C GLU A 54 -100.59 -44.27 -146.48
N LYS A 55 -99.78 -45.27 -146.86
CA LYS A 55 -98.62 -45.69 -146.07
C LYS A 55 -97.59 -44.56 -145.94
N GLN A 56 -97.37 -43.78 -147.01
CA GLN A 56 -96.51 -42.60 -146.97
C GLN A 56 -97.06 -41.51 -146.05
N LYS A 57 -98.37 -41.23 -146.08
CA LYS A 57 -99.01 -40.28 -145.16
C LYS A 57 -98.89 -40.72 -143.70
N LEU A 58 -99.17 -41.99 -143.40
CA LEU A 58 -99.00 -42.54 -142.05
C LEU A 58 -97.55 -42.47 -141.57
N ALA A 59 -96.59 -42.77 -142.44
CA ALA A 59 -95.17 -42.64 -142.11
C ALA A 59 -94.77 -41.18 -141.85
N GLN A 60 -95.30 -40.23 -142.63
CA GLN A 60 -95.08 -38.80 -142.40
C GLN A 60 -95.69 -38.33 -141.08
N GLU A 61 -96.92 -38.74 -140.75
CA GLU A 61 -97.54 -38.40 -139.46
C GLU A 61 -96.80 -39.01 -138.26
N GLN A 62 -96.32 -40.25 -138.38
CA GLN A 62 -95.49 -40.87 -137.36
C GLN A 62 -94.16 -40.13 -137.19
N ALA A 63 -93.47 -39.82 -138.30
CA ALA A 63 -92.24 -39.03 -138.28
C ALA A 63 -92.45 -37.63 -137.68
N GLU A 64 -93.59 -36.97 -137.95
CA GLU A 64 -93.91 -35.69 -137.32
C GLU A 64 -94.19 -35.81 -135.82
N LYS A 65 -94.89 -36.85 -135.38
CA LYS A 65 -95.13 -37.13 -133.95
C LYS A 65 -93.82 -37.42 -133.23
N GLU A 66 -92.96 -38.24 -133.81
CA GLU A 66 -91.61 -38.52 -133.28
C GLU A 66 -90.78 -37.24 -133.23
N ARG A 67 -90.80 -36.40 -134.27
CA ARG A 67 -90.10 -35.11 -134.28
C ARG A 67 -90.61 -34.18 -133.16
N LYS A 68 -91.92 -34.10 -132.95
CA LYS A 68 -92.52 -33.30 -131.86
C LYS A 68 -92.14 -33.85 -130.49
N PHE A 69 -92.12 -35.18 -130.32
CA PHE A 69 -91.73 -35.82 -129.07
C PHE A 69 -90.24 -35.60 -128.77
N LEU A 70 -89.36 -35.76 -129.76
CA LEU A 70 -87.93 -35.48 -129.63
C LEU A 70 -87.68 -34.01 -129.27
N ALA A 71 -88.36 -33.07 -129.94
CA ALA A 71 -88.24 -31.66 -129.62
C ALA A 71 -88.69 -31.33 -128.18
N GLU A 72 -89.77 -31.96 -127.69
CA GLU A 72 -90.22 -31.78 -126.30
C GLU A 72 -89.25 -32.43 -125.31
N GLN A 73 -88.68 -33.60 -125.64
CA GLN A 73 -87.66 -34.26 -124.83
C GLN A 73 -86.39 -33.41 -124.72
N GLU A 74 -85.93 -32.82 -125.82
CA GLU A 74 -84.83 -31.85 -125.83
C GLU A 74 -85.14 -30.64 -124.95
N ARG A 75 -86.36 -30.09 -125.03
CA ARG A 75 -86.81 -28.97 -124.18
C ARG A 75 -86.79 -29.34 -122.70
N VAL A 76 -87.34 -30.50 -122.33
CA VAL A 76 -87.38 -30.98 -120.94
C VAL A 76 -85.97 -31.28 -120.42
N ASN A 77 -85.11 -31.89 -121.23
CA ASN A 77 -83.72 -32.15 -120.86
C ASN A 77 -82.95 -30.85 -120.63
N ALA A 78 -83.16 -29.83 -121.47
CA ALA A 78 -82.56 -28.51 -121.27
C ALA A 78 -82.98 -27.88 -119.94
N ILE A 79 -84.27 -27.95 -119.60
CA ILE A 79 -84.80 -27.46 -118.30
C ILE A 79 -84.20 -28.25 -117.13
N ALA A 80 -84.10 -29.58 -117.24
CA ALA A 80 -83.51 -30.42 -116.19
C ALA A 80 -82.04 -30.07 -115.94
N LEU A 81 -81.27 -29.86 -117.00
CA LEU A 81 -79.85 -29.49 -116.91
C LEU A 81 -79.66 -28.09 -116.33
N GLU A 82 -80.55 -27.14 -116.65
CA GLU A 82 -80.55 -25.81 -116.02
C GLU A 82 -80.89 -25.89 -114.52
N LYS A 83 -81.87 -26.72 -114.14
CA LYS A 83 -82.22 -26.96 -112.73
C LYS A 83 -81.09 -27.62 -111.97
N GLU A 84 -80.40 -28.58 -112.57
CA GLU A 84 -79.22 -29.20 -111.97
C GLU A 84 -78.09 -28.18 -111.73
N ARG A 85 -77.83 -27.30 -112.71
CA ARG A 85 -76.88 -26.19 -112.54
C ARG A 85 -77.28 -25.26 -111.40
N GLN A 86 -78.56 -24.87 -111.31
CA GLN A 86 -79.08 -24.04 -110.21
C GLN A 86 -78.83 -24.71 -108.86
N LEU A 87 -79.17 -26.00 -108.72
CA LEU A 87 -78.94 -26.78 -107.50
C LEU A 87 -77.45 -26.90 -107.16
N MET A 88 -76.57 -27.11 -108.14
CA MET A 88 -75.12 -27.13 -107.90
C MET A 88 -74.60 -25.78 -107.40
N MET A 89 -75.07 -24.66 -108.00
CA MET A 89 -74.71 -23.32 -107.55
C MET A 89 -75.20 -23.03 -106.13
N GLU A 90 -76.44 -23.41 -105.79
CA GLU A 90 -76.97 -23.26 -104.43
C GLU A 90 -76.21 -24.11 -103.42
N LYS A 91 -75.92 -25.38 -103.73
CA LYS A 91 -75.09 -26.24 -102.87
C LYS A 91 -73.72 -25.62 -102.63
N ARG A 92 -73.09 -25.07 -103.68
CA ARG A 92 -71.80 -24.38 -103.55
C ARG A 92 -71.92 -23.12 -102.70
N ARG A 93 -72.99 -22.32 -102.87
CA ARG A 93 -73.25 -21.13 -102.05
C ARG A 93 -73.39 -21.50 -100.57
N ILE A 94 -74.24 -22.48 -100.26
CA ILE A 94 -74.46 -22.95 -98.88
C ILE A 94 -73.16 -23.49 -98.27
N PHE A 95 -72.39 -24.27 -99.03
CA PHE A 95 -71.10 -24.77 -98.54
C PHE A 95 -70.10 -23.65 -98.24
N ASN A 96 -70.04 -22.64 -99.11
CA ASN A 96 -69.23 -21.45 -98.87
C ASN A 96 -69.71 -20.69 -97.63
N GLU A 97 -71.02 -20.45 -97.47
CA GLU A 97 -71.60 -19.78 -96.29
C GLU A 97 -71.29 -20.55 -94.99
N ILE A 98 -71.39 -21.89 -95.00
CA ILE A 98 -71.05 -22.73 -93.85
C ILE A 98 -69.56 -22.61 -93.52
N ASN A 99 -68.69 -22.64 -94.52
CA ASN A 99 -67.25 -22.51 -94.30
C ASN A 99 -66.87 -21.10 -93.84
N ASP A 100 -67.52 -20.06 -94.38
CA ASP A 100 -67.37 -18.69 -93.92
C ASP A 100 -67.80 -18.55 -92.47
N PHE A 101 -68.90 -19.19 -92.08
CA PHE A 101 -69.37 -19.23 -90.70
C PHE A 101 -68.37 -19.95 -89.79
N ARG A 102 -67.88 -21.13 -90.20
CA ARG A 102 -66.84 -21.88 -89.47
C ARG A 102 -65.58 -21.06 -89.26
N ASN A 103 -65.10 -20.41 -90.32
CA ASN A 103 -63.88 -19.60 -90.31
C ASN A 103 -64.03 -18.32 -89.49
N LYS A 104 -65.24 -17.75 -89.38
CA LYS A 104 -65.47 -16.51 -88.63
C LYS A 104 -65.80 -16.73 -87.16
N PHE A 105 -66.57 -17.79 -86.85
CA PHE A 105 -67.20 -17.95 -85.54
C PHE A 105 -66.86 -19.27 -84.83
N GLN A 106 -66.19 -20.21 -85.49
CA GLN A 106 -65.80 -21.49 -84.90
C GLN A 106 -64.28 -21.69 -84.91
N ARG A 107 -63.52 -20.58 -84.85
CA ARG A 107 -62.07 -20.65 -84.81
C ARG A 107 -61.61 -21.25 -83.47
N PRO A 108 -60.50 -22.00 -83.44
CA PRO A 108 -59.95 -22.53 -82.20
C PRO A 108 -59.66 -21.46 -81.14
N GLU A 109 -59.27 -20.26 -81.57
CA GLU A 109 -58.93 -19.13 -80.69
C GLU A 109 -60.16 -18.56 -79.97
N ASP A 110 -61.36 -18.71 -80.54
CA ASP A 110 -62.61 -18.18 -79.97
C ASP A 110 -63.23 -19.15 -78.94
N ARG A 111 -62.60 -20.29 -78.66
CA ARG A 111 -63.07 -21.25 -77.66
C ARG A 111 -62.89 -20.69 -76.25
N ARG A 112 -63.84 -20.99 -75.37
CA ARG A 112 -63.81 -20.58 -73.95
C ARG A 112 -62.54 -21.03 -73.21
N GLU A 113 -61.99 -22.18 -73.59
CA GLU A 113 -60.84 -22.83 -72.97
C GLU A 113 -59.54 -22.63 -73.75
N PHE A 114 -59.53 -21.75 -74.77
CA PHE A 114 -58.34 -21.54 -75.58
C PHE A 114 -57.15 -21.03 -74.76
N ASP A 115 -57.39 -20.24 -73.72
CA ASP A 115 -56.37 -19.78 -72.77
C ASP A 115 -55.59 -20.94 -72.11
N LEU A 116 -56.24 -22.07 -71.86
CA LEU A 116 -55.61 -23.28 -71.31
C LEU A 116 -54.78 -24.06 -72.34
N TYR A 117 -55.19 -24.01 -73.62
CA TYR A 117 -54.56 -24.77 -74.72
C TYR A 117 -53.69 -23.92 -75.64
N ASP A 118 -53.56 -22.62 -75.38
CA ASP A 118 -52.77 -21.69 -76.17
C ASP A 118 -51.31 -22.15 -76.21
N PRO A 119 -50.76 -22.52 -77.39
CA PRO A 119 -49.37 -22.92 -77.51
C PRO A 119 -48.38 -21.86 -77.00
N GLN A 120 -48.79 -20.60 -76.95
CA GLN A 120 -47.99 -19.48 -76.46
C GLN A 120 -48.37 -19.04 -75.03
N GLY A 121 -49.27 -19.74 -74.32
CA GLY A 121 -49.74 -19.35 -72.98
C GLY A 121 -48.58 -19.05 -72.01
N LYS A 122 -47.63 -19.99 -71.90
CA LYS A 122 -46.44 -19.84 -71.03
C LYS A 122 -45.53 -18.64 -71.38
N ARG A 123 -45.60 -18.13 -72.62
CA ARG A 123 -44.84 -16.94 -73.03
C ARG A 123 -45.57 -15.65 -72.71
N LYS A 124 -46.91 -15.68 -72.67
CA LYS A 124 -47.77 -14.56 -72.31
C LYS A 124 -47.90 -14.41 -70.79
N ASP A 125 -47.75 -15.51 -70.06
CA ASP A 125 -47.79 -15.52 -68.59
C ASP A 125 -46.65 -14.72 -67.97
N LEU A 126 -46.98 -13.96 -66.93
CA LEU A 126 -46.01 -13.22 -66.12
C LEU A 126 -45.41 -14.15 -65.06
N PRO A 127 -44.11 -13.98 -64.72
CA PRO A 127 -43.54 -14.64 -63.56
C PRO A 127 -44.36 -14.40 -62.28
N ALA A 128 -44.36 -15.39 -61.38
CA ALA A 128 -45.10 -15.32 -60.12
C ALA A 128 -44.67 -14.13 -59.23
N ARG A 129 -43.39 -13.72 -59.29
CA ARG A 129 -42.82 -12.53 -58.66
C ARG A 129 -42.01 -11.76 -59.72
N LEU A 130 -42.42 -10.53 -60.03
CA LEU A 130 -41.70 -9.65 -60.97
C LEU A 130 -40.60 -8.83 -60.28
N SER A 131 -40.88 -8.36 -59.07
CA SER A 131 -40.01 -7.50 -58.26
C SER A 131 -40.36 -7.65 -56.79
N ASP A 132 -39.46 -7.26 -55.90
CA ASP A 132 -39.67 -7.28 -54.44
C ASP A 132 -40.74 -6.30 -53.97
N GLY A 133 -41.03 -5.27 -54.79
CA GLY A 133 -42.10 -4.31 -54.59
C GLY A 133 -43.38 -4.59 -55.38
N ASP A 134 -43.55 -5.79 -55.95
CA ASP A 134 -44.73 -6.13 -56.75
C ASP A 134 -46.02 -6.10 -55.91
N PRO A 135 -46.97 -5.18 -56.19
CA PRO A 135 -48.19 -5.02 -55.39
C PRO A 135 -49.13 -6.23 -55.41
N ARG A 136 -48.96 -7.16 -56.37
CA ARG A 136 -49.75 -8.40 -56.47
C ARG A 136 -49.35 -9.42 -55.38
N LEU A 137 -48.17 -9.25 -54.78
CA LEU A 137 -47.63 -10.17 -53.78
C LEU A 137 -48.18 -9.81 -52.40
N THR A 138 -49.27 -10.47 -52.05
CA THR A 138 -49.84 -10.42 -50.69
C THR A 138 -49.27 -11.54 -49.82
N VAL A 139 -49.49 -11.46 -48.51
CA VAL A 139 -49.04 -12.50 -47.55
C VAL A 139 -49.55 -13.90 -47.93
N SER A 140 -50.75 -14.01 -48.51
CA SER A 140 -51.33 -15.29 -48.92
C SER A 140 -50.65 -15.93 -50.13
N SER A 141 -49.93 -15.17 -50.96
CA SER A 141 -49.30 -15.71 -52.18
C SER A 141 -48.04 -16.54 -51.86
N ALA A 142 -47.47 -16.38 -50.66
CA ALA A 142 -46.25 -17.04 -50.20
C ALA A 142 -45.04 -16.88 -51.15
N GLN A 143 -45.02 -15.83 -51.98
CA GLN A 143 -43.91 -15.55 -52.91
C GLN A 143 -42.85 -14.60 -52.34
N LYS A 144 -43.15 -13.90 -51.23
CA LYS A 144 -42.24 -12.97 -50.55
C LYS A 144 -42.37 -13.15 -49.05
N PHE A 145 -41.23 -13.35 -48.38
CA PHE A 145 -41.16 -13.45 -46.93
C PHE A 145 -40.28 -12.32 -46.37
N GLU A 146 -40.78 -11.64 -45.35
CA GLU A 146 -40.03 -10.56 -44.66
C GLU A 146 -38.76 -11.07 -43.97
N GLY A 147 -38.65 -12.37 -43.71
CA GLY A 147 -37.44 -12.99 -43.14
C GLY A 147 -36.29 -13.22 -44.12
N GLU A 148 -36.51 -13.07 -45.44
CA GLU A 148 -35.45 -13.24 -46.46
C GLU A 148 -34.35 -12.18 -46.35
N ASP A 149 -34.70 -10.99 -45.85
CA ASP A 149 -33.78 -9.89 -45.57
C ASP A 149 -32.68 -9.67 -46.64
N LEU A 150 -33.09 -9.05 -47.74
CA LEU A 150 -32.21 -8.69 -48.85
C LEU A 150 -31.13 -7.66 -48.46
N ALA A 151 -31.37 -6.89 -47.38
CA ALA A 151 -30.46 -5.85 -46.88
C ALA A 151 -29.45 -6.36 -45.85
N SER A 152 -29.36 -7.68 -45.61
CA SER A 152 -28.48 -8.28 -44.61
C SER A 152 -27.01 -7.86 -44.76
N MET A 153 -26.51 -7.83 -46.00
CA MET A 153 -25.13 -7.43 -46.29
C MET A 153 -24.86 -5.95 -45.98
N GLU A 154 -25.81 -5.06 -46.32
CA GLU A 154 -25.70 -3.63 -46.03
C GLU A 154 -25.76 -3.37 -44.53
N ARG A 155 -26.66 -4.04 -43.81
CA ARG A 155 -26.75 -3.97 -42.34
C ARG A 155 -25.44 -4.43 -41.70
N LYS A 156 -24.90 -5.56 -42.14
CA LYS A 156 -23.64 -6.10 -41.60
C LYS A 156 -22.48 -5.14 -41.85
N LYS A 157 -22.41 -4.53 -43.04
CA LYS A 157 -21.41 -3.51 -43.35
C LYS A 157 -21.54 -2.30 -42.41
N ALA A 158 -22.76 -1.77 -42.24
CA ALA A 158 -23.01 -0.65 -41.32
C ALA A 158 -22.64 -1.00 -39.87
N GLN A 159 -22.92 -2.22 -39.41
CA GLN A 159 -22.52 -2.69 -38.07
C GLN A 159 -21.00 -2.77 -37.92
N ILE A 160 -20.29 -3.28 -38.94
CA ILE A 160 -18.81 -3.33 -38.94
C ILE A 160 -18.23 -1.91 -38.90
N ASP A 161 -18.77 -1.00 -39.69
CA ASP A 161 -18.32 0.40 -39.74
C ASP A 161 -18.54 1.11 -38.40
N GLN A 162 -19.70 0.89 -37.77
CA GLN A 162 -19.99 1.39 -36.41
C GLN A 162 -19.02 0.81 -35.38
N GLN A 163 -18.81 -0.50 -35.39
CA GLN A 163 -17.90 -1.16 -34.47
C GLN A 163 -16.47 -0.65 -34.65
N LYS A 164 -16.02 -0.46 -35.89
CA LYS A 164 -14.71 0.09 -36.19
C LYS A 164 -14.57 1.51 -35.64
N ALA A 165 -15.55 2.38 -35.86
CA ALA A 165 -15.53 3.75 -35.35
C ALA A 165 -15.45 3.79 -33.81
N TRP A 166 -16.22 2.93 -33.12
CA TRP A 166 -16.16 2.84 -31.65
C TRP A 166 -14.81 2.34 -31.15
N LEU A 167 -14.22 1.33 -31.80
CA LEU A 167 -12.91 0.82 -31.44
C LEU A 167 -11.81 1.86 -31.68
N GLU A 168 -11.87 2.59 -32.80
CA GLU A 168 -10.92 3.68 -33.08
C GLU A 168 -11.02 4.78 -32.04
N GLN A 169 -12.24 5.17 -31.64
CA GLN A 169 -12.46 6.14 -30.56
C GLN A 169 -11.88 5.63 -29.23
N GLN A 170 -12.20 4.40 -28.82
CA GLN A 170 -11.68 3.81 -27.58
C GLN A 170 -10.15 3.70 -27.58
N MET A 171 -9.54 3.31 -28.72
CA MET A 171 -8.10 3.25 -28.86
C MET A 171 -7.46 4.63 -28.71
N LYS A 172 -8.07 5.66 -29.31
CA LYS A 172 -7.59 7.04 -29.19
C LYS A 172 -7.68 7.55 -27.76
N GLU A 173 -8.84 7.40 -27.12
CA GLU A 173 -9.05 7.78 -25.71
C GLU A 173 -8.08 7.06 -24.78
N LYS A 174 -7.87 5.76 -24.97
CA LYS A 174 -6.92 4.98 -24.18
C LYS A 174 -5.48 5.46 -24.37
N LYS A 175 -5.09 5.78 -25.61
CA LYS A 175 -3.75 6.29 -25.91
C LYS A 175 -3.53 7.66 -25.29
N GLU A 176 -4.49 8.57 -25.41
CA GLU A 176 -4.44 9.89 -24.79
C GLU A 176 -4.36 9.79 -23.26
N ALA A 177 -5.14 8.90 -22.65
CA ALA A 177 -5.08 8.63 -21.21
C ALA A 177 -3.73 8.05 -20.78
N GLU A 178 -3.14 7.15 -21.57
CA GLU A 178 -1.81 6.60 -21.28
C GLU A 178 -0.70 7.65 -21.41
N GLU A 179 -0.76 8.51 -22.44
CA GLU A 179 0.17 9.62 -22.61
C GLU A 179 0.05 10.64 -21.45
N PHE A 180 -1.18 10.96 -21.04
CA PHE A 180 -1.40 11.80 -19.87
C PHE A 180 -0.85 11.17 -18.59
N ARG A 181 -1.06 9.87 -18.39
CA ARG A 181 -0.51 9.15 -17.23
C ARG A 181 1.01 9.17 -17.23
N LYS A 182 1.66 8.91 -18.38
CA LYS A 182 3.13 8.96 -18.50
C LYS A 182 3.68 10.35 -18.18
N LYS A 183 3.08 11.41 -18.71
CA LYS A 183 3.48 12.80 -18.39
C LYS A 183 3.32 13.10 -16.90
N ALA A 184 2.22 12.67 -16.29
CA ALA A 184 2.01 12.84 -14.85
C ALA A 184 3.04 12.03 -14.02
N GLU A 185 3.38 10.81 -14.44
CA GLU A 185 4.44 10.00 -13.81
C GLU A 185 5.82 10.66 -13.95
N GLU A 186 6.15 11.22 -15.11
CA GLU A 186 7.38 11.99 -15.37
C GLU A 186 7.46 13.24 -14.47
N GLU A 187 6.39 14.05 -14.41
CA GLU A 187 6.31 15.23 -13.55
C GLU A 187 6.46 14.85 -12.06
N GLN A 188 5.83 13.75 -11.63
CA GLN A 188 5.98 13.25 -10.27
C GLN A 188 7.41 12.78 -10.00
N HIS A 189 8.04 12.11 -10.96
CA HIS A 189 9.42 11.66 -10.83
C HIS A 189 10.39 12.84 -10.71
N GLU A 190 10.23 13.86 -11.54
CA GLU A 190 11.01 15.11 -11.46
C GLU A 190 10.81 15.82 -10.11
N ALA A 191 9.57 15.90 -9.63
CA ALA A 191 9.27 16.48 -8.32
C ALA A 191 9.93 15.71 -7.16
N LEU A 192 9.98 14.38 -7.25
CA LEU A 192 10.68 13.54 -6.27
C LEU A 192 12.18 13.78 -6.29
N ILE A 193 12.82 13.82 -7.46
CA ILE A 193 14.25 14.12 -7.59
C ILE A 193 14.57 15.50 -7.01
N ALA A 194 13.78 16.52 -7.35
CA ALA A 194 13.97 17.88 -6.83
C ALA A 194 13.82 17.92 -5.30
N ARG A 195 12.87 17.16 -4.74
CA ARG A 195 12.70 17.02 -3.29
C ARG A 195 13.91 16.34 -2.66
N GLU A 196 14.41 15.26 -3.23
CA GLU A 196 15.59 14.54 -2.74
C GLU A 196 16.82 15.45 -2.74
N GLN A 197 17.07 16.17 -3.83
CA GLN A 197 18.16 17.15 -3.92
C GLN A 197 18.06 18.19 -2.79
N ARG A 198 16.87 18.76 -2.58
CA ARG A 198 16.64 19.71 -1.48
C ARG A 198 16.89 19.09 -0.11
N THR A 199 16.52 17.83 0.11
CA THR A 199 16.80 17.15 1.39
C THR A 199 18.31 16.95 1.61
N LEU A 200 19.07 16.61 0.57
CA LEU A 200 20.52 16.46 0.64
C LEU A 200 21.21 17.80 0.93
N GLU A 201 20.75 18.89 0.31
CA GLU A 201 21.23 20.25 0.60
C GLU A 201 20.96 20.66 2.05
N LEU A 202 19.75 20.38 2.56
CA LEU A 202 19.41 20.62 3.96
C LEU A 202 20.28 19.81 4.92
N GLN A 203 20.51 18.52 4.65
CA GLN A 203 21.41 17.70 5.47
C GLN A 203 22.85 18.23 5.43
N ARG A 204 23.34 18.67 4.28
CA ARG A 204 24.68 19.24 4.13
C ARG A 204 24.83 20.53 4.93
N THR A 205 23.86 21.44 4.83
CA THR A 205 23.86 22.71 5.57
C THR A 205 23.71 22.49 7.07
N GLU A 206 22.87 21.56 7.51
CA GLU A 206 22.74 21.16 8.92
C GLU A 206 24.06 20.60 9.46
N ARG A 207 24.72 19.69 8.72
CA ARG A 207 26.01 19.12 9.10
C ARG A 207 27.08 20.20 9.22
N GLN A 208 27.13 21.13 8.27
CA GLN A 208 28.04 22.28 8.34
C GLN A 208 27.72 23.20 9.53
N GLY A 209 26.44 23.45 9.81
CA GLY A 209 26.00 24.22 10.97
C GLY A 209 26.45 23.57 12.29
N LYS A 210 26.23 22.26 12.45
CA LYS A 210 26.69 21.48 13.60
C LYS A 210 28.21 21.53 13.75
N GLN A 211 28.96 21.37 12.66
CA GLN A 211 30.43 21.46 12.70
C GLN A 211 30.91 22.85 13.14
N LYS A 212 30.32 23.93 12.60
CA LYS A 212 30.64 25.30 13.02
C LYS A 212 30.31 25.54 14.49
N MET A 213 29.15 25.06 14.95
CA MET A 213 28.74 25.17 16.35
C MET A 213 29.71 24.43 17.27
N LEU A 214 30.06 23.18 16.95
CA LEU A 214 31.04 22.41 17.72
C LEU A 214 32.41 23.08 17.73
N ALA A 215 32.88 23.60 16.59
CA ALA A 215 34.13 24.34 16.52
C ALA A 215 34.11 25.56 17.47
N ALA A 216 33.03 26.35 17.45
CA ALA A 216 32.86 27.48 18.36
C ALA A 216 32.84 27.07 19.85
N ILE A 217 32.11 26.00 20.20
CA ILE A 217 32.07 25.48 21.58
C ILE A 217 33.47 24.99 22.02
N THR A 218 34.18 24.26 21.14
CA THR A 218 35.52 23.78 21.49
C THR A 218 36.51 24.92 21.67
N GLN A 219 36.41 25.98 20.86
CA GLN A 219 37.23 27.18 21.03
C GLN A 219 36.90 27.88 22.35
N PHE A 220 35.62 28.10 22.65
CA PHE A 220 35.18 28.70 23.91
C PHE A 220 35.66 27.89 25.13
N ASN A 221 35.54 26.56 25.09
CA ASN A 221 36.00 25.71 26.18
C ASN A 221 37.53 25.75 26.37
N LYS A 222 38.30 25.89 25.28
CA LYS A 222 39.75 26.09 25.36
C LYS A 222 40.10 27.42 26.01
N GLU A 223 39.43 28.50 25.61
CA GLU A 223 39.60 29.83 26.18
C GLU A 223 39.24 29.83 27.68
N LEU A 224 38.13 29.19 28.05
CA LEU A 224 37.72 29.03 29.45
C LEU A 224 38.72 28.21 30.27
N ALA A 225 39.25 27.12 29.71
CA ALA A 225 40.27 26.31 30.38
C ALA A 225 41.56 27.10 30.64
N PHE A 226 41.99 27.89 29.65
CA PHE A 226 43.14 28.79 29.78
C PHE A 226 42.91 29.86 30.85
N GLU A 227 41.72 30.47 30.88
CA GLU A 227 41.35 31.44 31.91
C GLU A 227 41.38 30.82 33.32
N GLN A 228 40.82 29.62 33.48
CA GLN A 228 40.86 28.90 34.76
C GLN A 228 42.28 28.54 35.20
N GLU A 229 43.13 28.11 34.28
CA GLU A 229 44.54 27.82 34.57
C GLU A 229 45.27 29.09 35.05
N ASN A 230 45.06 30.22 34.39
CA ASN A 230 45.64 31.50 34.80
C ASN A 230 45.14 31.94 36.18
N ARG A 231 43.83 31.80 36.46
CA ARG A 231 43.28 32.08 37.80
C ARG A 231 43.92 31.20 38.87
N ARG A 232 44.12 29.90 38.59
CA ARG A 232 44.81 28.99 39.52
C ARG A 232 46.26 29.40 39.75
N LYS A 233 46.98 29.81 38.71
CA LYS A 233 48.37 30.31 38.83
C LYS A 233 48.42 31.56 39.70
N ILE A 234 47.53 32.53 39.46
CA ILE A 234 47.45 33.75 40.26
C ILE A 234 47.13 33.41 41.72
N HIS A 235 46.14 32.56 41.96
CA HIS A 235 45.79 32.15 43.33
C HIS A 235 46.95 31.41 44.01
N SER A 236 47.65 30.54 43.28
CA SER A 236 48.81 29.83 43.83
C SER A 236 49.96 30.78 44.16
N GLN A 237 50.18 31.82 43.35
CA GLN A 237 51.14 32.88 43.65
C GLN A 237 50.72 33.68 44.90
N GLN A 238 49.45 34.06 44.99
CA GLN A 238 48.91 34.75 46.17
C GLN A 238 49.07 33.91 47.44
N GLU A 239 48.74 32.62 47.38
CA GLU A 239 48.92 31.71 48.52
C GLU A 239 50.39 31.56 48.91
N GLN A 240 51.32 31.55 47.96
CA GLN A 240 52.76 31.58 48.25
C GLN A 240 53.20 32.89 48.92
N GLU A 241 52.71 34.03 48.43
CA GLU A 241 52.98 35.33 49.03
C GLU A 241 52.43 35.43 50.46
N ASP A 242 51.20 34.96 50.69
CA ASP A 242 50.56 34.91 52.01
C ASP A 242 51.32 33.98 52.97
N ASN A 243 51.73 32.79 52.52
CA ASN A 243 52.54 31.86 53.30
C ASN A 243 53.90 32.47 53.68
N LEU A 244 54.55 33.19 52.75
CA LEU A 244 55.80 33.89 53.04
C LEU A 244 55.58 35.03 54.03
N ALA A 245 54.49 35.79 53.89
CA ALA A 245 54.14 36.85 54.83
C ALA A 245 53.88 36.28 56.23
N GLU A 246 53.16 35.15 56.35
CA GLU A 246 52.95 34.45 57.62
C GLU A 246 54.27 33.99 58.25
N GLN A 247 55.15 33.36 57.47
CA GLN A 247 56.47 32.95 57.95
C GLN A 247 57.30 34.14 58.44
N LEU A 248 57.35 35.24 57.68
CA LEU A 248 58.07 36.45 58.07
C LEU A 248 57.47 37.07 59.33
N ASN A 249 56.14 37.12 59.44
CA ASN A 249 55.44 37.60 60.63
C ASN A 249 55.78 36.75 61.86
N HIS A 250 55.82 35.42 61.73
CA HIS A 250 56.23 34.54 62.82
C HIS A 250 57.70 34.76 63.21
N ILE A 251 58.61 34.78 62.24
CA ILE A 251 60.05 34.99 62.48
C ILE A 251 60.31 36.34 63.16
N THR A 252 59.58 37.38 62.78
CA THR A 252 59.73 38.73 63.36
C THR A 252 58.89 38.95 64.61
N SER A 253 58.01 38.03 64.97
CA SER A 253 57.16 38.16 66.15
C SER A 253 57.96 38.20 67.45
N ASP A 254 57.42 38.89 68.44
CA ASP A 254 58.00 39.01 69.78
C ASP A 254 58.11 37.67 70.51
N ILE A 255 57.31 36.67 70.10
CA ILE A 255 57.30 35.33 70.68
C ILE A 255 58.58 34.58 70.28
N LEU A 256 58.89 34.51 68.97
CA LEU A 256 60.06 33.79 68.48
C LEU A 256 61.38 34.57 68.65
N THR A 257 61.35 35.90 68.57
CA THR A 257 62.56 36.75 68.73
C THR A 257 62.93 37.00 70.20
N GLU A 258 62.07 36.61 71.13
CA GLU A 258 62.25 36.85 72.57
C GLU A 258 62.57 38.32 72.91
N ALA A 259 61.97 39.26 72.17
CA ALA A 259 62.41 40.64 72.17
C ALA A 259 62.32 41.27 73.59
N PRO A 260 63.41 41.83 74.16
CA PRO A 260 63.47 42.27 75.57
C PRO A 260 62.44 43.35 75.94
N HIS A 261 61.98 44.13 74.96
CA HIS A 261 61.00 45.18 75.20
C HIS A 261 59.60 44.67 75.55
N ALA A 262 59.26 43.42 75.19
CA ALA A 262 57.97 42.82 75.49
C ALA A 262 57.74 42.65 77.01
N GLU A 263 58.82 42.70 77.80
CA GLU A 263 58.78 42.61 79.26
C GLU A 263 58.38 43.93 79.93
N LYS A 264 58.46 45.06 79.22
CA LYS A 264 58.17 46.39 79.77
C LYS A 264 56.67 46.62 79.88
N SER A 265 56.21 46.99 81.07
CA SER A 265 54.81 47.36 81.27
C SER A 265 54.52 48.73 80.66
N ASN A 266 53.35 48.88 80.03
CA ASN A 266 52.84 50.17 79.59
C ASN A 266 52.65 51.17 80.76
N PHE A 267 52.58 50.69 82.00
CA PHE A 267 52.42 51.51 83.21
C PHE A 267 53.74 52.12 83.73
N GLY A 268 54.90 51.86 83.10
CA GLY A 268 56.14 52.56 83.37
C GLY A 268 57.40 51.68 83.28
N PRO A 269 58.58 52.28 83.05
CA PRO A 269 59.83 51.57 82.74
C PRO A 269 60.39 50.76 83.91
N HIS A 270 59.97 51.04 85.14
CA HIS A 270 60.37 50.32 86.36
C HIS A 270 59.50 49.09 86.63
N ARG A 271 58.40 48.90 85.89
CA ARG A 271 57.44 47.81 86.11
C ARG A 271 57.55 46.78 85.00
N ILE A 272 57.74 45.53 85.41
CA ILE A 272 57.84 44.38 84.52
C ILE A 272 56.49 43.64 84.51
N VAL A 273 56.07 43.14 83.36
CA VAL A 273 54.87 42.29 83.24
C VAL A 273 55.18 40.88 83.78
N PRO A 274 54.47 40.39 84.82
CA PRO A 274 54.91 39.19 85.56
C PRO A 274 55.05 37.91 84.74
N TYR A 275 54.17 37.68 83.75
CA TYR A 275 54.14 36.44 82.96
C TYR A 275 55.07 36.48 81.74
N THR A 276 55.64 37.63 81.39
CA THR A 276 56.61 37.76 80.28
C THR A 276 58.04 37.89 80.78
N TYR A 277 58.26 38.04 82.10
CA TYR A 277 59.59 38.15 82.67
C TYR A 277 60.38 36.85 82.50
N ARG A 278 61.54 36.91 81.84
CA ARG A 278 62.39 35.74 81.62
C ARG A 278 63.63 35.74 82.50
N ARG A 279 64.39 36.84 82.48
CA ARG A 279 65.68 36.95 83.19
C ARG A 279 66.04 38.41 83.48
N MET A 280 66.96 38.62 84.41
CA MET A 280 67.58 39.92 84.63
C MET A 280 68.32 40.39 83.37
N THR A 281 68.35 41.69 83.13
CA THR A 281 69.15 42.25 82.03
C THR A 281 70.64 42.06 82.31
N THR A 282 71.46 41.99 81.26
CA THR A 282 72.92 41.87 81.41
C THR A 282 73.49 42.99 82.28
N HIS A 283 72.97 44.21 82.12
CA HIS A 283 73.30 45.36 82.95
C HIS A 283 73.00 45.14 84.45
N GLN A 284 71.82 44.61 84.79
CA GLN A 284 71.44 44.33 86.18
C GLN A 284 72.31 43.23 86.81
N ILE A 285 72.68 42.21 86.03
CA ILE A 285 73.58 41.15 86.48
C ILE A 285 74.98 41.72 86.76
N ASP A 286 75.46 42.63 85.92
CA ASP A 286 76.76 43.27 86.11
C ASP A 286 76.79 44.21 87.33
N GLU A 287 75.70 44.94 87.58
CA GLU A 287 75.54 45.72 88.83
C GLU A 287 75.57 44.84 90.08
N LEU A 288 74.89 43.68 90.06
CA LEU A 288 74.92 42.72 91.17
C LEU A 288 76.33 42.15 91.40
N LYS A 289 77.04 41.78 90.33
CA LYS A 289 78.43 41.30 90.43
C LYS A 289 79.34 42.36 91.03
N ASN A 290 79.22 43.62 90.58
CA ASN A 290 79.99 44.73 91.13
C ASN A 290 79.69 44.93 92.63
N GLY A 291 78.42 44.85 93.03
CA GLY A 291 78.03 44.91 94.45
C GLY A 291 78.62 43.77 95.29
N GLN A 292 78.64 42.54 94.78
CA GLN A 292 79.25 41.39 95.47
C GLN A 292 80.76 41.56 95.67
N ILE A 293 81.46 42.11 94.67
CA ILE A 293 82.90 42.43 94.76
C ILE A 293 83.14 43.45 95.88
N SER A 294 82.32 44.50 95.97
CA SER A 294 82.42 45.48 97.05
C SER A 294 82.22 44.86 98.44
N GLN A 295 81.24 43.97 98.61
CA GLN A 295 80.99 43.28 99.88
C GLN A 295 82.13 42.35 100.31
N LEU A 296 82.79 41.68 99.35
CA LEU A 296 83.97 40.87 99.65
C LEU A 296 85.12 41.73 100.21
N HIS A 297 85.34 42.90 99.61
CA HIS A 297 86.37 43.83 100.06
C HIS A 297 86.08 44.35 101.48
N GLU A 298 84.83 44.68 101.80
CA GLU A 298 84.40 45.10 103.14
C GLU A 298 84.57 43.99 104.18
N ARG A 299 84.17 42.76 103.88
CA ARG A 299 84.39 41.60 104.79
C ARG A 299 85.86 41.35 105.07
N GLN A 300 86.74 41.59 104.10
CA GLN A 300 88.17 41.40 104.28
C GLN A 300 88.77 42.45 105.22
N GLN A 301 88.32 43.70 105.12
CA GLN A 301 88.70 44.77 106.07
C GLN A 301 88.26 44.44 107.50
N ILE A 302 87.00 44.03 107.70
CA ILE A 302 86.49 43.65 109.03
C ILE A 302 87.29 42.49 109.64
N ARG A 303 87.74 41.52 108.82
CA ARG A 303 88.55 40.40 109.31
C ARG A 303 89.94 40.87 109.79
N SER A 304 90.60 41.75 109.04
CA SER A 304 91.91 42.29 109.44
C SER A 304 91.84 43.11 110.73
N GLU A 305 90.77 43.86 110.95
CA GLU A 305 90.56 44.62 112.19
C GLU A 305 90.39 43.68 113.39
N LYS A 306 89.62 42.59 113.26
CA LYS A 306 89.45 41.59 114.33
C LYS A 306 90.76 40.91 114.71
N GLU A 307 91.57 40.51 113.73
CA GLU A 307 92.89 39.89 113.98
C GLU A 307 93.85 40.84 114.71
N SER A 308 93.76 42.16 114.48
CA SER A 308 94.55 43.16 115.21
C SER A 308 94.14 43.24 116.68
N VAL A 309 92.82 43.30 116.94
CA VAL A 309 92.28 43.38 118.31
C VAL A 309 92.57 42.11 119.11
N GLU A 310 92.54 40.94 118.47
CA GLU A 310 92.81 39.66 119.13
C GLU A 310 94.28 39.55 119.58
N LYS A 311 95.24 40.01 118.75
CA LYS A 311 96.66 40.07 119.12
C LYS A 311 96.93 41.00 120.31
N GLU A 312 96.24 42.13 120.38
CA GLU A 312 96.34 43.05 121.53
C GLU A 312 95.85 42.39 122.82
N TRP A 313 94.75 41.63 122.75
CA TRP A 313 94.20 40.88 123.88
C TRP A 313 95.12 39.74 124.36
N GLU A 314 95.73 38.98 123.44
CA GLU A 314 96.69 37.93 123.79
C GLU A 314 97.90 38.49 124.53
N SER A 315 98.46 39.62 124.08
CA SER A 315 99.58 40.28 124.75
C SER A 315 99.23 40.73 126.17
N LEU A 316 98.03 41.27 126.38
CA LEU A 316 97.56 41.68 127.70
C LEU A 316 97.40 40.48 128.65
N SER A 317 96.82 39.38 128.17
CA SER A 317 96.61 38.14 128.94
C SER A 317 97.94 37.52 129.43
N GLU A 318 98.95 37.50 128.56
CA GLU A 318 100.28 36.98 128.90
C GLU A 318 100.97 37.78 130.02
N ASN A 319 100.82 39.11 129.99
CA ASN A 319 101.36 40.00 131.01
C ASN A 319 100.67 39.79 132.37
N VAL A 320 99.34 39.60 132.38
CA VAL A 320 98.56 39.31 133.60
C VAL A 320 98.96 37.96 134.20
N SER A 321 99.14 36.92 133.36
CA SER A 321 99.55 35.58 133.79
C SER A 321 100.94 35.56 134.43
N ARG A 322 101.88 36.34 133.88
CA ARG A 322 103.21 36.56 134.49
C ARG A 322 103.13 37.21 135.87
N ALA A 323 102.28 38.22 136.04
CA ALA A 323 102.11 38.91 137.33
C ALA A 323 101.52 37.98 138.40
N MET A 324 100.50 37.18 138.05
CA MET A 324 99.87 36.22 138.97
C MET A 324 100.85 35.14 139.45
N SER A 325 101.69 34.62 138.56
CA SER A 325 102.70 33.61 138.90
C SER A 325 103.74 34.10 139.92
N LEU A 326 104.03 35.40 139.95
CA LEU A 326 104.94 36.01 140.94
C LEU A 326 104.30 36.08 142.34
N ILE A 327 103.01 36.40 142.40
CA ILE A 327 102.24 36.48 143.66
C ILE A 327 102.14 35.10 144.31
N GLU A 328 101.82 34.07 143.52
CA GLU A 328 101.64 32.70 144.00
C GLU A 328 102.93 32.13 144.64
N ARG A 329 104.10 32.46 144.06
CA ARG A 329 105.41 32.08 144.60
C ARG A 329 105.73 32.73 145.95
N ASP A 330 105.17 33.90 146.24
CA ASP A 330 105.37 34.59 147.52
C ASP A 330 104.49 34.00 148.63
N GLU A 331 103.24 33.61 148.31
CA GLU A 331 102.34 32.94 149.24
C GLU A 331 102.87 31.57 149.68
N ILE A 332 103.43 30.77 148.76
CA ILE A 332 104.00 29.46 149.06
C ILE A 332 105.14 29.57 150.09
N ARG A 333 105.96 30.62 150.03
CA ARG A 333 107.04 30.87 151.02
C ARG A 333 106.48 31.15 152.41
N LYS A 334 105.42 31.98 152.52
CA LYS A 334 104.76 32.30 153.79
C LYS A 334 104.11 31.07 154.43
N ARG A 335 103.46 30.21 153.62
CA ARG A 335 102.81 28.98 154.09
C ARG A 335 103.79 27.97 154.68
N ARG A 336 104.98 27.81 154.09
CA ARG A 336 106.04 26.93 154.63
C ARG A 336 106.52 27.37 156.01
N HIS A 337 106.64 28.67 156.26
CA HIS A 337 107.04 29.19 157.58
C HIS A 337 105.99 28.89 158.66
N GLN A 338 104.70 29.03 158.35
CA GLN A 338 103.61 28.75 159.29
C GLN A 338 103.54 27.27 159.70
N ILE A 339 103.74 26.34 158.75
CA ILE A 339 103.70 24.89 159.02
C ILE A 339 104.82 24.46 159.97
N MET A 340 106.03 25.01 159.82
CA MET A 340 107.15 24.73 160.74
C MET A 340 106.82 25.13 162.18
N ARG A 341 106.15 26.27 162.37
CA ARG A 341 105.78 26.78 163.70
C ARG A 341 104.75 25.88 164.42
N ILE A 342 103.70 25.47 163.71
CA ILE A 342 102.64 24.59 164.25
C ILE A 342 103.20 23.22 164.65
N ARG A 343 104.19 22.70 163.90
CA ARG A 343 104.80 21.41 164.19
C ARG A 343 105.55 21.39 165.54
N GLN A 344 106.11 22.52 165.93
CA GLN A 344 106.87 22.68 167.18
C GLN A 344 105.91 22.74 168.39
N GLU A 345 104.82 23.53 168.29
CA GLU A 345 103.77 23.63 169.33
C GLU A 345 103.10 22.26 169.62
N ASN A 346 102.81 21.47 168.59
CA ASN A 346 102.18 20.15 168.77
C ASN A 346 103.06 19.14 169.51
N GLN A 347 104.39 19.30 169.47
CA GLN A 347 105.33 18.37 170.10
C GLN A 347 105.37 18.58 171.63
N GLU A 348 105.18 19.82 172.09
CA GLU A 348 105.12 20.18 173.51
C GLU A 348 103.81 19.69 174.16
N LEU A 349 102.67 19.91 173.49
CA LEU A 349 101.33 19.48 173.92
C LEU A 349 101.22 17.96 174.13
N ALA A 350 101.87 17.15 173.28
CA ALA A 350 101.85 15.69 173.41
C ALA A 350 102.57 15.18 174.67
N GLY A 351 103.59 15.91 175.15
CA GLY A 351 104.32 15.55 176.37
C GLY A 351 103.51 15.76 177.65
N GLU A 352 102.73 16.84 177.71
CA GLU A 352 101.88 17.17 178.86
C GLU A 352 100.72 16.17 179.02
N GLN A 353 100.09 15.79 177.91
CA GLN A 353 98.92 14.90 177.92
C GLN A 353 99.24 13.49 178.47
N ASN A 354 100.43 12.97 178.19
CA ASN A 354 100.87 11.66 178.69
C ASN A 354 101.07 11.63 180.21
N ARG A 355 101.52 12.74 180.81
CA ARG A 355 101.70 12.83 182.27
C ARG A 355 100.36 12.79 183.00
N ILE A 356 99.35 13.46 182.46
CA ILE A 356 98.00 13.55 183.04
C ILE A 356 97.30 12.18 183.01
N ARG A 357 97.38 11.46 181.89
CA ARG A 357 96.79 10.11 181.77
C ARG A 357 97.31 9.13 182.82
N HIS A 358 98.63 9.14 183.07
CA HIS A 358 99.25 8.21 184.00
C HIS A 358 98.80 8.41 185.47
N HIS A 359 98.44 9.64 185.85
CA HIS A 359 97.93 9.94 187.19
C HIS A 359 96.50 9.42 187.41
N ILE A 360 95.66 9.52 186.38
CA ILE A 360 94.25 9.13 186.44
C ILE A 360 94.11 7.60 186.62
N GLU A 361 94.87 6.81 185.86
CA GLU A 361 94.77 5.35 185.89
C GLU A 361 95.17 4.73 187.24
N LYS A 362 96.11 5.33 187.96
CA LYS A 362 96.71 4.69 189.14
C LYS A 362 95.96 4.96 190.45
N ASN A 363 95.28 6.09 190.56
CA ASN A 363 94.74 6.57 191.84
C ASN A 363 93.20 6.60 191.90
N VAL A 364 92.51 6.60 190.76
CA VAL A 364 91.05 6.83 190.70
C VAL A 364 90.24 5.55 190.51
N TYR A 365 90.84 4.48 189.97
CA TYR A 365 90.12 3.27 189.55
C TYR A 365 90.36 2.03 190.43
N THR A 366 90.37 2.19 191.76
CA THR A 366 90.36 1.06 192.72
C THR A 366 89.37 1.32 193.85
N ASN A 367 88.31 0.49 193.96
CA ASN A 367 87.26 0.63 194.96
C ASN A 367 87.19 -0.61 195.87
N GLU A 368 87.27 -0.40 197.18
CA GLU A 368 87.02 -1.38 198.26
C GLU A 368 85.69 -1.06 198.98
N PRO A 369 85.06 -2.05 199.66
CA PRO A 369 83.62 -2.08 199.93
C PRO A 369 83.21 -1.46 201.28
N THR A 370 81.92 -1.19 201.48
CA THR A 370 81.41 -0.51 202.68
C THR A 370 80.50 -1.39 203.54
N GLU A 371 80.68 -1.29 204.87
CA GLU A 371 80.08 -2.12 205.94
C GLU A 371 78.54 -2.26 205.94
N ALA A 372 77.82 -1.36 205.28
CA ALA A 372 76.38 -1.47 205.06
C ALA A 372 75.99 -2.74 204.28
N TYR A 373 76.90 -3.26 203.44
CA TYR A 373 76.72 -4.48 202.66
C TYR A 373 76.56 -5.73 203.55
N TYR A 374 77.19 -5.77 204.73
CA TYR A 374 77.19 -6.96 205.60
C TYR A 374 76.04 -6.98 206.63
N GLN A 375 75.34 -5.87 206.84
CA GLN A 375 74.19 -5.81 207.75
C GLN A 375 72.86 -6.26 207.10
N MET A 376 72.87 -6.61 205.81
CA MET A 376 71.66 -6.81 205.02
C MET A 376 71.05 -8.23 205.05
N PHE A 377 71.69 -9.28 205.58
CA PHE A 377 71.16 -10.64 205.38
C PHE A 377 71.25 -11.57 206.61
N ASN A 378 70.19 -11.54 207.44
CA ASN A 378 69.70 -12.56 208.40
C ASN A 378 68.65 -11.93 209.37
N THR A 379 67.68 -11.15 208.87
CA THR A 379 66.81 -10.28 209.70
C THR A 379 65.37 -10.77 209.95
N THR A 380 64.94 -11.96 209.47
CA THR A 380 63.59 -12.50 209.79
C THR A 380 63.52 -14.02 209.84
N SER A 381 62.74 -14.58 210.76
CA SER A 381 62.67 -16.01 211.10
C SER A 381 61.65 -16.82 210.29
N ARG A 382 61.73 -16.81 208.95
CA ARG A 382 61.05 -17.82 208.13
C ARG A 382 62.05 -18.60 207.30
#